data_AF-A0A7Y1VWF1-F1
#
_entry.id   AF-A0A7Y1VWF1-F1
#
_cell.length_a   1.000
_cell.length_b   1.000
_cell.length_c   1.000
_cell.angle_alpha   90.00
_cell.angle_beta   90.00
_cell.angle_gamma   90.00
#
_symmetry.space_group_name_H-M   'P 1'
#
loop_
_entity.id
_entity.type
_entity.pdbx_description
1 polymer ?
#
loop_
_entity_poly.entity_id
_entity_poly.type
_entity_poly.pdbx_seq_one_letter_code
_entity_poly.pdbx_strand_id
1 'polypeptide(L)'
;SVALNEAGPGIYQVTLGANSAIKVETGRSYRLQVTTFDGRQIITIPEPLIETPPVGQVGYALIDKDKIDEDGLITQEKYISFHITAPIITSSEGKAARFLWSLEQTYRLTDSPNRSLADGKLCYITQAIDVSSVNAIDGNQFAGTDQITAPIYETPINYYFSEGYYLSVFQHSLSEGAYNYWNQISQVIDRDGNMFEPPAGRILSNFRNVDDGTPANNVYGYFYATQTDTSRFFVAPEDIGSPTMYCPWPVNQPPPPRGCPRFPCCECLEEIGSQLEKPSFWIN
;
A
#
# COMPACT_ATOMS: atom_id res chain seq x y z
N SER A 1 -26.01 -2.20 -14.95
CA SER A 1 -25.28 -1.65 -13.79
C SER A 1 -25.29 -2.70 -12.69
N VAL A 2 -24.38 -2.59 -11.72
CA VAL A 2 -24.42 -3.37 -10.48
C VAL A 2 -24.35 -2.36 -9.33
N ALA A 3 -25.20 -2.51 -8.33
CA ALA A 3 -25.19 -1.66 -7.15
C ALA A 3 -24.04 -2.07 -6.22
N LEU A 4 -23.37 -1.08 -5.62
CA LEU A 4 -22.37 -1.30 -4.59
C LEU A 4 -23.07 -1.37 -3.22
N ASN A 5 -22.62 -2.27 -2.37
CA ASN A 5 -23.15 -2.42 -1.01
C ASN A 5 -22.27 -1.65 -0.03
N GLU A 6 -22.88 -1.02 0.98
CA GLU A 6 -22.14 -0.39 2.07
C GLU A 6 -21.47 -1.49 2.92
N ALA A 7 -20.14 -1.43 3.04
CA ALA A 7 -19.34 -2.35 3.86
C ALA A 7 -18.82 -1.69 5.15
N GLY A 8 -18.98 -0.38 5.25
CA GLY A 8 -18.64 0.43 6.41
C GLY A 8 -19.00 1.90 6.12
N PRO A 9 -18.95 2.78 7.13
CA PRO A 9 -19.30 4.19 6.94
C PRO A 9 -18.51 4.82 5.79
N GLY A 10 -19.20 5.16 4.70
CA GLY A 10 -18.59 5.78 3.51
C GLY A 10 -17.81 4.81 2.59
N ILE A 11 -17.82 3.50 2.87
CA ILE A 11 -17.14 2.48 2.07
C ILE A 11 -18.20 1.65 1.35
N TYR A 12 -18.16 1.69 0.01
CA TYR A 12 -19.07 0.95 -0.84
C TYR A 12 -18.29 -0.03 -1.70
N GLN A 13 -18.68 -1.31 -1.69
CA GLN A 13 -17.99 -2.36 -2.45
C GLN A 13 -18.97 -3.41 -2.99
N VAL A 14 -18.54 -4.09 -4.05
CA VAL A 14 -19.22 -5.28 -4.57
C VAL A 14 -18.20 -6.22 -5.19
N THR A 15 -18.29 -7.50 -4.85
CA THR A 15 -17.51 -8.55 -5.52
C THR A 15 -18.29 -9.06 -6.72
N LEU A 16 -17.72 -8.90 -7.91
CA LEU A 16 -18.32 -9.39 -9.15
C LEU A 16 -17.84 -10.82 -9.42
N GLY A 17 -18.77 -11.78 -9.42
CA GLY A 17 -18.51 -13.19 -9.69
C GLY A 17 -18.95 -13.60 -11.10
N ALA A 18 -18.83 -14.90 -11.41
CA ALA A 18 -19.17 -15.45 -12.73
C ALA A 18 -20.62 -15.19 -13.18
N ASN A 19 -21.55 -15.07 -12.22
CA ASN A 19 -22.98 -14.84 -12.47
C ASN A 19 -23.38 -13.35 -12.37
N SER A 20 -22.42 -12.43 -12.23
CA SER A 20 -22.72 -11.00 -12.15
C SER A 20 -23.21 -10.46 -13.49
N ALA A 21 -24.16 -9.51 -13.44
CA ALA A 21 -24.72 -8.87 -14.62
C ALA A 21 -23.70 -8.07 -15.44
N ILE A 22 -22.59 -7.67 -14.82
CA ILE A 22 -21.44 -7.04 -15.47
C ILE A 22 -20.28 -8.04 -15.45
N LYS A 23 -19.66 -8.25 -16.61
CA LYS A 23 -18.37 -8.92 -16.73
C LYS A 23 -17.27 -7.87 -16.81
N VAL A 24 -16.25 -8.04 -15.96
CA VAL A 24 -15.05 -7.19 -15.96
C VAL A 24 -14.06 -7.76 -16.97
N GLU A 25 -13.76 -7.00 -18.03
CA GLU A 25 -12.97 -7.43 -19.18
C GLU A 25 -11.97 -6.33 -19.55
N THR A 26 -10.70 -6.71 -19.68
CA THR A 26 -9.64 -5.83 -20.17
C THR A 26 -9.99 -5.29 -21.56
N GLY A 27 -9.71 -4.00 -21.80
CA GLY A 27 -10.07 -3.27 -23.02
C GLY A 27 -11.44 -2.60 -22.99
N ARG A 28 -12.30 -2.90 -21.99
CA ARG A 28 -13.57 -2.17 -21.79
C ARG A 28 -13.38 -0.99 -20.85
N SER A 29 -14.35 -0.06 -20.87
CA SER A 29 -14.39 1.08 -19.95
C SER A 29 -15.56 0.98 -18.98
N TYR A 30 -15.33 1.40 -17.76
CA TYR A 30 -16.28 1.36 -16.66
C TYR A 30 -16.53 2.77 -16.14
N ARG A 31 -17.66 2.99 -15.46
CA ARG A 31 -17.96 4.24 -14.79
C ARG A 31 -18.78 3.99 -13.54
N LEU A 32 -18.69 4.90 -12.59
CA LEU A 32 -19.59 4.93 -11.44
C LEU A 32 -20.75 5.87 -11.71
N GLN A 33 -21.89 5.53 -11.11
CA GLN A 33 -23.03 6.41 -10.95
C GLN A 33 -23.33 6.47 -9.46
N VAL A 34 -23.40 7.69 -8.93
CA VAL A 34 -23.57 7.98 -7.51
C VAL A 34 -24.81 8.86 -7.35
N THR A 35 -25.70 8.45 -6.46
CA THR A 35 -26.77 9.30 -5.93
C THR A 35 -26.37 9.70 -4.52
N THR A 36 -26.14 11.00 -4.31
CA THR A 36 -25.76 11.52 -2.99
C THR A 36 -26.97 11.69 -2.08
N PHE A 37 -26.73 11.86 -0.77
CA PHE A 37 -27.80 12.05 0.22
C PHE A 37 -28.67 13.30 -0.05
N ASP A 38 -28.09 14.36 -0.63
CA ASP A 38 -28.78 15.57 -1.06
C ASP A 38 -29.47 15.43 -2.44
N GLY A 39 -29.50 14.22 -3.01
CA GLY A 39 -30.23 13.89 -4.24
C GLY A 39 -29.49 14.21 -5.53
N ARG A 40 -28.24 14.70 -5.49
CA ARG A 40 -27.45 14.96 -6.70
C ARG A 40 -27.11 13.64 -7.39
N GLN A 41 -27.17 13.66 -8.72
CA GLN A 41 -26.78 12.55 -9.57
C GLN A 41 -25.43 12.85 -10.20
N ILE A 42 -24.44 12.01 -9.89
CA ILE A 42 -23.05 12.20 -10.31
C ILE A 42 -22.61 10.95 -11.06
N ILE A 43 -21.91 11.13 -12.17
CA ILE A 43 -21.29 10.05 -12.94
C ILE A 43 -19.80 10.31 -13.10
N THR A 44 -19.01 9.27 -13.33
CA THR A 44 -17.62 9.42 -13.74
C THR A 44 -17.50 9.39 -15.26
N ILE A 45 -16.46 10.03 -15.79
CA ILE A 45 -16.00 9.74 -17.16
C ILE A 45 -15.66 8.24 -17.24
N PRO A 46 -16.00 7.55 -18.34
CA PRO A 46 -15.62 6.15 -18.51
C PRO A 46 -14.10 5.97 -18.47
N GLU A 47 -13.62 5.10 -17.59
CA GLU A 47 -12.21 4.77 -17.44
C GLU A 47 -11.93 3.37 -17.98
N PRO A 48 -10.92 3.22 -18.86
CA PRO A 48 -10.58 1.92 -19.44
C PRO A 48 -9.89 1.02 -18.42
N LEU A 49 -10.28 -0.25 -18.39
CA LEU A 49 -9.51 -1.31 -17.77
C LEU A 49 -8.42 -1.74 -18.75
N ILE A 50 -7.19 -1.37 -18.48
CA ILE A 50 -6.03 -1.73 -19.31
C ILE A 50 -5.27 -2.90 -18.70
N GLU A 51 -4.46 -3.56 -19.52
CA GLU A 51 -3.57 -4.61 -19.05
C GLU A 51 -2.46 -4.03 -18.16
N THR A 52 -2.10 -4.76 -17.11
CA THR A 52 -0.90 -4.47 -16.31
C THR A 52 0.26 -5.29 -16.84
N PRO A 53 1.47 -4.72 -17.02
CA PRO A 53 2.65 -5.55 -17.23
C PRO A 53 2.85 -6.47 -16.02
N PRO A 54 3.61 -7.58 -16.16
CA PRO A 54 3.92 -8.44 -15.02
C PRO A 54 4.54 -7.63 -13.88
N VAL A 55 4.17 -7.96 -12.65
CA VAL A 55 4.80 -7.37 -11.48
C VAL A 55 6.29 -7.72 -11.48
N GLY A 56 7.11 -6.72 -11.15
CA GLY A 56 8.56 -6.87 -11.11
C GLY A 56 9.07 -7.81 -10.01
N GLN A 57 10.37 -8.08 -10.08
CA GLN A 57 11.09 -8.77 -9.03
C GLN A 57 11.47 -7.79 -7.92
N VAL A 58 11.12 -8.12 -6.69
CA VAL A 58 11.50 -7.37 -5.50
C VAL A 58 12.82 -7.90 -4.96
N GLY A 59 13.69 -7.01 -4.54
CA GLY A 59 14.92 -7.29 -3.81
C GLY A 59 15.14 -6.25 -2.71
N TYR A 60 16.21 -6.41 -1.96
CA TYR A 60 16.61 -5.43 -0.96
C TYR A 60 18.13 -5.28 -0.87
N ALA A 61 18.56 -4.17 -0.28
CA ALA A 61 19.93 -3.94 0.17
C ALA A 61 19.91 -3.49 1.64
N LEU A 62 20.97 -3.82 2.36
CA LEU A 62 21.21 -3.26 3.70
C LEU A 62 22.00 -1.97 3.55
N ILE A 63 21.53 -0.90 4.19
CA ILE A 63 22.17 0.41 4.17
C ILE A 63 22.31 0.94 5.60
N ASP A 64 23.32 1.75 5.84
CA ASP A 64 23.48 2.49 7.09
C ASP A 64 23.01 3.93 6.88
N LYS A 65 22.21 4.45 7.81
CA LYS A 65 21.77 5.85 7.82
C LYS A 65 22.20 6.55 9.09
N ASP A 66 22.61 7.80 8.93
CA ASP A 66 22.94 8.67 10.04
C ASP A 66 21.65 9.14 10.74
N LYS A 67 21.60 8.95 12.05
CA LYS A 67 20.51 9.38 12.93
C LYS A 67 21.07 10.18 14.07
N ILE A 68 20.48 11.33 14.33
CA ILE A 68 20.80 12.16 15.48
C ILE A 68 20.07 11.56 16.67
N ASP A 69 20.81 11.14 17.71
CA ASP A 69 20.22 10.64 18.94
C ASP A 69 19.71 11.78 19.85
N GLU A 70 19.15 11.42 21.01
CA GLU A 70 18.60 12.40 21.97
C GLU A 70 19.67 13.37 22.51
N ASP A 71 20.94 12.98 22.46
CA ASP A 71 22.09 13.78 22.91
C ASP A 71 22.70 14.63 21.79
N GLY A 72 22.14 14.59 20.57
CA GLY A 72 22.61 15.34 19.42
C GLY A 72 23.80 14.72 18.70
N LEU A 73 24.17 13.47 19.03
CA LEU A 73 25.25 12.75 18.38
C LEU A 73 24.75 12.01 17.14
N ILE A 74 25.62 11.96 16.12
CA ILE A 74 25.35 11.17 14.92
C ILE A 74 25.66 9.70 15.23
N THR A 75 24.64 8.87 15.13
CA THR A 75 24.72 7.41 15.26
C THR A 75 24.35 6.77 13.92
N GLN A 76 24.89 5.59 13.63
CA GLN A 76 24.51 4.82 12.45
C GLN A 76 23.44 3.80 12.82
N GLU A 77 22.30 3.88 12.15
CA GLU A 77 21.21 2.91 12.26
C GLU A 77 21.10 2.11 10.96
N LYS A 78 20.91 0.79 11.09
CA LYS A 78 20.79 -0.10 9.94
C LYS A 78 19.37 -0.08 9.39
N TYR A 79 19.27 0.06 8.08
CA TYR A 79 18.02 0.06 7.32
C TYR A 79 18.04 -1.07 6.29
N ILE A 80 16.84 -1.53 5.95
CA ILE A 80 16.60 -2.30 4.74
C ILE A 80 15.99 -1.36 3.69
N SER A 81 16.56 -1.36 2.49
CA SER A 81 16.07 -0.61 1.33
C SER A 81 15.58 -1.58 0.27
N PHE A 82 14.26 -1.62 0.07
CA PHE A 82 13.61 -2.46 -0.92
C PHE A 82 13.58 -1.77 -2.27
N HIS A 83 13.90 -2.53 -3.31
CA HIS A 83 13.80 -2.11 -4.69
C HIS A 83 12.98 -3.11 -5.49
N ILE A 84 12.33 -2.63 -6.53
CA ILE A 84 11.65 -3.46 -7.52
C ILE A 84 12.24 -3.21 -8.90
N THR A 85 12.47 -4.30 -9.64
CA THR A 85 12.81 -4.26 -11.05
C THR A 85 11.64 -4.79 -11.85
N ALA A 86 10.96 -3.91 -12.59
CA ALA A 86 9.73 -4.25 -13.31
C ALA A 86 9.83 -3.92 -14.80
N PRO A 87 9.22 -4.73 -15.68
CA PRO A 87 9.03 -4.36 -17.07
C PRO A 87 8.09 -3.15 -17.18
N ILE A 88 8.41 -2.23 -18.09
CA ILE A 88 7.60 -1.03 -18.34
C ILE A 88 6.80 -1.10 -19.65
N ILE A 89 6.84 -2.25 -20.32
CA ILE A 89 6.15 -2.48 -21.59
C ILE A 89 5.09 -3.55 -21.40
N THR A 90 3.89 -3.33 -21.96
CA THR A 90 2.81 -4.32 -21.93
C THR A 90 3.07 -5.48 -22.89
N SER A 91 2.71 -6.70 -22.47
CA SER A 91 2.90 -7.93 -23.24
C SER A 91 2.11 -7.97 -24.56
N SER A 92 0.93 -7.34 -24.61
CA SER A 92 0.01 -7.43 -25.74
C SER A 92 0.31 -6.47 -26.88
N GLU A 93 0.76 -5.25 -26.59
CA GLU A 93 0.88 -4.17 -27.58
C GLU A 93 2.30 -3.59 -27.71
N GLY A 94 3.25 -3.98 -26.85
CA GLY A 94 4.60 -3.44 -26.89
C GLY A 94 4.65 -1.93 -26.57
N LYS A 95 3.62 -1.42 -25.89
CA LYS A 95 3.52 -0.01 -25.51
C LYS A 95 4.02 0.19 -24.09
N ALA A 96 4.60 1.36 -23.85
CA ALA A 96 4.94 1.81 -22.51
C ALA A 96 3.68 1.87 -21.62
N ALA A 97 3.75 1.17 -20.50
CA ALA A 97 2.70 1.07 -19.51
C ALA A 97 2.78 2.24 -18.51
N ARG A 98 1.64 2.54 -17.89
CA ARG A 98 1.58 3.36 -16.68
C ARG A 98 1.05 2.51 -15.55
N PHE A 99 1.65 2.61 -14.38
CA PHE A 99 1.25 1.81 -13.24
C PHE A 99 1.56 2.50 -11.92
N LEU A 100 0.92 2.02 -10.85
CA LEU A 100 1.12 2.44 -9.48
C LEU A 100 1.51 1.23 -8.64
N TRP A 101 2.52 1.38 -7.79
CA TRP A 101 2.78 0.40 -6.74
C TRP A 101 2.14 0.82 -5.42
N SER A 102 1.36 -0.08 -4.84
CA SER A 102 0.96 -0.01 -3.43
C SER A 102 1.61 -1.16 -2.66
N LEU A 103 1.87 -0.93 -1.37
CA LEU A 103 2.68 -1.81 -0.55
C LEU A 103 1.93 -2.23 0.71
N GLU A 104 2.05 -3.49 1.07
CA GLU A 104 1.63 -4.02 2.37
C GLU A 104 2.79 -4.77 3.01
N GLN A 105 2.95 -4.61 4.32
CA GLN A 105 3.80 -5.47 5.13
C GLN A 105 2.94 -6.53 5.81
N THR A 106 3.48 -7.73 5.94
CA THR A 106 2.94 -8.74 6.86
C THR A 106 4.07 -9.31 7.68
N TYR A 107 3.95 -9.31 8.99
CA TYR A 107 4.95 -9.90 9.89
C TYR A 107 4.31 -10.82 10.92
N ARG A 108 5.12 -11.72 11.47
CA ARG A 108 4.74 -12.58 12.59
C ARG A 108 5.08 -11.90 13.91
N LEU A 109 4.21 -12.09 14.89
CA LEU A 109 4.46 -11.71 16.27
C LEU A 109 3.91 -12.78 17.20
N THR A 110 4.78 -13.39 17.99
CA THR A 110 4.38 -14.32 19.06
C THR A 110 4.21 -13.52 20.34
N ASP A 111 2.99 -13.47 20.85
CA ASP A 111 2.74 -12.79 22.12
C ASP A 111 3.24 -13.61 23.32
N SER A 112 3.28 -12.96 24.47
CA SER A 112 3.81 -13.52 25.72
C SER A 112 3.03 -12.95 26.91
N PRO A 113 1.74 -13.29 27.04
CA PRO A 113 0.88 -12.70 28.06
C PRO A 113 1.44 -12.97 29.46
N ASN A 114 1.77 -11.89 30.19
CA ASN A 114 2.29 -11.96 31.57
C ASN A 114 1.21 -12.42 32.60
N ARG A 115 0.04 -12.84 32.14
CA ARG A 115 -1.07 -13.31 32.98
C ARG A 115 -1.05 -14.84 33.03
N SER A 116 -0.30 -15.37 34.00
CA SER A 116 -0.39 -16.73 34.58
C SER A 116 -1.21 -17.75 33.75
N LEU A 117 -0.49 -18.59 32.98
CA LEU A 117 -0.94 -19.85 32.36
C LEU A 117 -1.54 -19.81 30.94
N ALA A 118 -1.62 -18.67 30.27
CA ALA A 118 -1.94 -18.66 28.83
C ALA A 118 -0.67 -18.92 28.02
N ASP A 119 -0.68 -19.96 27.18
CA ASP A 119 0.33 -20.13 26.13
C ASP A 119 0.29 -18.93 25.20
N GLY A 120 1.46 -18.42 24.82
CA GLY A 120 1.56 -17.36 23.80
C GLY A 120 0.97 -17.85 22.48
N LYS A 121 0.31 -16.94 21.75
CA LYS A 121 -0.22 -17.19 20.42
C LYS A 121 0.57 -16.42 19.37
N LEU A 122 0.65 -17.03 18.20
CA LEU A 122 1.26 -16.45 17.02
C LEU A 122 0.20 -15.68 16.22
N CYS A 123 0.42 -14.37 16.06
CA CYS A 123 -0.38 -13.54 15.17
C CYS A 123 0.38 -13.22 13.88
N TYR A 124 -0.39 -13.08 12.79
CA TYR A 124 0.05 -12.51 11.53
C TYR A 124 -0.57 -11.13 11.39
N ILE A 125 0.26 -10.09 11.30
CA ILE A 125 -0.20 -8.70 11.28
C ILE A 125 0.05 -8.15 9.88
N THR A 126 -1.02 -7.89 9.13
CA THR A 126 -0.96 -7.32 7.78
C THR A 126 -1.40 -5.86 7.80
N GLN A 127 -0.54 -4.96 7.32
CA GLN A 127 -0.80 -3.53 7.33
C GLN A 127 -0.36 -2.90 6.00
N ALA A 128 -1.15 -1.96 5.49
CA ALA A 128 -0.72 -1.09 4.41
C ALA A 128 0.47 -0.26 4.90
N ILE A 129 1.50 -0.16 4.07
CA ILE A 129 2.63 0.74 4.34
C ILE A 129 2.19 2.13 3.89
N ASP A 130 2.13 3.06 4.83
CA ASP A 130 1.96 4.48 4.52
C ASP A 130 3.27 4.98 3.91
N VAL A 131 3.36 4.90 2.58
CA VAL A 131 4.50 5.43 1.84
C VAL A 131 4.36 6.94 1.78
N SER A 132 5.41 7.65 2.18
CA SER A 132 5.49 9.12 2.11
C SER A 132 5.51 9.66 0.67
N SER A 133 5.49 8.80 -0.34
CA SER A 133 5.55 9.14 -1.75
C SER A 133 4.64 8.23 -2.59
N VAL A 134 4.03 8.79 -3.62
CA VAL A 134 3.22 8.03 -4.58
C VAL A 134 4.12 7.40 -5.63
N ASN A 135 4.17 6.06 -5.66
CA ASN A 135 5.01 5.33 -6.61
C ASN A 135 4.31 5.10 -7.96
N ALA A 136 3.93 6.19 -8.64
CA ALA A 136 3.32 6.16 -9.97
C ALA A 136 4.37 6.32 -11.08
N ILE A 137 4.39 5.40 -12.03
CA ILE A 137 5.38 5.34 -13.11
C ILE A 137 4.69 5.52 -14.47
N ASP A 138 5.30 6.31 -15.35
CA ASP A 138 4.97 6.36 -16.78
C ASP A 138 6.16 5.83 -17.60
N GLY A 139 6.00 4.64 -18.16
CA GLY A 139 7.02 3.99 -18.98
C GLY A 139 7.48 4.84 -20.18
N ASN A 140 6.65 5.79 -20.65
CA ASN A 140 7.02 6.68 -21.76
C ASN A 140 8.18 7.63 -21.40
N GLN A 141 8.47 7.81 -20.10
CA GLN A 141 9.58 8.62 -19.62
C GLN A 141 10.95 7.91 -19.72
N PHE A 142 10.96 6.60 -19.94
CA PHE A 142 12.16 5.76 -19.90
C PHE A 142 12.51 5.26 -21.32
N ALA A 143 12.89 6.19 -22.20
CA ALA A 143 13.25 5.84 -23.57
C ALA A 143 14.49 4.94 -23.63
N GLY A 144 14.42 3.85 -24.42
CA GLY A 144 15.55 2.96 -24.67
C GLY A 144 15.78 1.86 -23.63
N THR A 145 14.86 1.67 -22.69
CA THR A 145 14.83 0.53 -21.76
C THR A 145 13.44 -0.07 -21.72
N ASP A 146 13.37 -1.38 -21.47
CA ASP A 146 12.11 -2.13 -21.33
C ASP A 146 11.78 -2.43 -19.87
N GLN A 147 12.63 -1.99 -18.93
CA GLN A 147 12.49 -2.17 -17.49
C GLN A 147 12.96 -0.95 -16.70
N ILE A 148 12.45 -0.85 -15.47
CA ILE A 148 12.84 0.14 -14.47
C ILE A 148 13.25 -0.57 -13.18
N THR A 149 14.30 -0.08 -12.53
CA THR A 149 14.63 -0.43 -11.14
C THR A 149 14.42 0.81 -10.27
N ALA A 150 13.57 0.71 -9.25
CA ALA A 150 13.24 1.82 -8.38
C ALA A 150 13.23 1.39 -6.91
N PRO A 151 13.72 2.23 -5.97
CA PRO A 151 13.47 2.04 -4.55
C PRO A 151 11.97 2.24 -4.28
N ILE A 152 11.39 1.41 -3.42
CA ILE A 152 9.94 1.44 -3.13
C ILE A 152 9.64 1.65 -1.65
N TYR A 153 10.54 1.20 -0.77
CA TYR A 153 10.32 1.28 0.67
C TYR A 153 11.64 1.14 1.41
N GLU A 154 11.84 1.99 2.42
CA GLU A 154 12.98 1.89 3.32
C GLU A 154 12.48 1.92 4.76
N THR A 155 13.01 1.06 5.60
CA THR A 155 12.60 0.98 7.00
C THR A 155 13.77 0.55 7.87
N PRO A 156 13.88 1.05 9.12
CA PRO A 156 14.91 0.60 10.04
C PRO A 156 14.70 -0.89 10.34
N ILE A 157 15.80 -1.62 10.51
CA ILE A 157 15.72 -3.01 10.96
C ILE A 157 15.21 -3.01 12.40
N ASN A 158 14.01 -3.55 12.59
CA ASN A 158 13.32 -3.57 13.87
C ASN A 158 12.68 -4.95 14.12
N TYR A 159 11.82 -5.02 15.13
CA TYR A 159 11.20 -6.27 15.55
C TYR A 159 10.22 -6.87 14.54
N TYR A 160 9.72 -6.12 13.55
CA TYR A 160 8.86 -6.67 12.48
C TYR A 160 9.55 -7.78 11.71
N PHE A 161 10.88 -7.80 11.67
CA PHE A 161 11.64 -8.81 10.99
C PHE A 161 12.13 -9.95 11.89
N SER A 162 11.85 -9.90 13.20
CA SER A 162 12.40 -10.85 14.17
C SER A 162 11.83 -12.27 14.05
N GLU A 163 10.58 -12.40 13.56
CA GLU A 163 9.88 -13.69 13.41
C GLU A 163 9.50 -13.99 11.95
N GLY A 164 10.07 -13.21 11.01
CA GLY A 164 9.80 -13.29 9.57
C GLY A 164 8.91 -12.15 9.08
N TYR A 165 9.21 -11.68 7.87
CA TYR A 165 8.60 -10.50 7.29
C TYR A 165 8.31 -10.70 5.81
N TYR A 166 7.14 -10.27 5.36
CA TYR A 166 6.76 -10.21 3.96
C TYR A 166 6.51 -8.77 3.53
N LEU A 167 7.13 -8.38 2.43
CA LEU A 167 6.70 -7.22 1.65
C LEU A 167 5.83 -7.70 0.48
N SER A 168 4.58 -7.25 0.43
CA SER A 168 3.70 -7.44 -0.72
C SER A 168 3.66 -6.15 -1.55
N VAL A 169 3.97 -6.27 -2.83
CA VAL A 169 3.91 -5.18 -3.81
C VAL A 169 2.77 -5.46 -4.78
N PHE A 170 1.80 -4.57 -4.84
CA PHE A 170 0.68 -4.63 -5.78
C PHE A 170 0.91 -3.64 -6.91
N GLN A 171 1.00 -4.14 -8.14
CA GLN A 171 1.17 -3.33 -9.34
C GLN A 171 -0.17 -3.13 -10.03
N HIS A 172 -0.67 -1.91 -9.96
CA HIS A 172 -1.95 -1.49 -10.53
C HIS A 172 -1.71 -0.82 -11.88
N SER A 173 -2.31 -1.32 -12.95
CA SER A 173 -2.29 -0.63 -14.24
C SER A 173 -3.06 0.70 -14.16
N LEU A 174 -2.57 1.74 -14.83
CA LEU A 174 -3.20 3.06 -14.87
C LEU A 174 -3.48 3.51 -16.31
N SER A 175 -4.68 4.02 -16.55
CA SER A 175 -4.94 4.84 -17.74
C SER A 175 -4.09 6.12 -17.69
N GLU A 176 -3.99 6.84 -18.81
CA GLU A 176 -3.36 8.16 -18.83
C GLU A 176 -4.04 9.15 -17.87
N GLY A 177 -5.38 9.12 -17.80
CA GLY A 177 -6.16 9.96 -16.89
C GLY A 177 -5.89 9.65 -15.43
N ALA A 178 -5.84 8.37 -15.07
CA ALA A 178 -5.55 7.92 -13.72
C ALA A 178 -4.09 8.23 -13.31
N TYR A 179 -3.13 8.04 -14.21
CA TYR A 179 -1.74 8.44 -13.96
C TYR A 179 -1.61 9.94 -13.72
N ASN A 180 -2.25 10.77 -14.54
CA ASN A 180 -2.22 12.22 -14.36
C ASN A 180 -2.80 12.64 -13.00
N TYR A 181 -3.84 11.96 -12.53
CA TYR A 181 -4.40 12.16 -11.20
C TYR A 181 -3.39 11.80 -10.09
N TRP A 182 -2.78 10.61 -10.14
CA TRP A 182 -1.79 10.19 -9.15
C TRP A 182 -0.52 11.04 -9.16
N ASN A 183 -0.07 11.48 -10.33
CA ASN A 183 1.04 12.42 -10.47
C ASN A 183 0.73 13.77 -9.82
N GLN A 184 -0.51 14.28 -9.94
CA GLN A 184 -0.94 15.48 -9.22
C GLN A 184 -0.96 15.27 -7.70
N ILE A 185 -1.32 14.08 -7.22
CA ILE A 185 -1.23 13.75 -5.79
C ILE A 185 0.22 13.72 -5.34
N SER A 186 1.12 13.07 -6.08
CA SER A 186 2.56 13.05 -5.75
C SER A 186 3.09 14.47 -5.62
N GLN A 187 2.81 15.33 -6.60
CA GLN A 187 3.20 16.74 -6.58
C GLN A 187 2.64 17.54 -5.41
N VAL A 188 1.59 17.08 -4.73
CA VAL A 188 1.04 17.73 -3.53
C VAL A 188 1.70 17.20 -2.26
N ILE A 189 2.02 15.90 -2.23
CA ILE A 189 2.69 15.24 -1.10
C ILE A 189 4.17 15.62 -1.05
N ASP A 190 4.86 15.64 -2.18
CA ASP A 190 6.29 15.94 -2.30
C ASP A 190 6.63 17.42 -2.03
N ARG A 191 5.62 18.25 -1.71
CA ARG A 191 5.81 19.66 -1.35
C ARG A 191 6.23 19.73 0.10
N ASP A 192 7.54 19.65 0.31
CA ASP A 192 8.17 19.91 1.61
C ASP A 192 7.98 21.37 2.02
N GLY A 193 6.86 21.69 2.66
CA GLY A 193 6.66 22.79 3.62
C GLY A 193 7.13 24.21 3.25
N ASN A 194 7.57 24.47 2.03
CA ASN A 194 8.21 25.71 1.65
C ASN A 194 7.12 26.73 1.29
N MET A 195 7.00 27.76 2.13
CA MET A 195 5.99 28.82 2.02
C MET A 195 6.04 29.62 0.70
N PHE A 196 7.10 29.45 -0.09
CA PHE A 196 7.30 30.14 -1.37
C PHE A 196 6.92 29.31 -2.60
N GLU A 197 6.43 28.09 -2.39
CA GLU A 197 5.95 27.27 -3.50
C GLU A 197 4.58 27.74 -4.02
N PRO A 198 4.39 27.87 -5.35
CA PRO A 198 3.10 28.30 -5.91
C PRO A 198 1.99 27.32 -5.50
N PRO A 199 0.77 27.76 -5.15
CA PRO A 199 -0.27 26.85 -4.65
C PRO A 199 -0.51 25.68 -5.60
N ALA A 200 -0.73 24.48 -5.06
CA ALA A 200 -0.95 23.32 -5.90
C ALA A 200 -2.18 23.59 -6.76
N GLY A 201 -2.08 23.29 -8.05
CA GLY A 201 -3.24 23.33 -8.93
C GLY A 201 -4.35 22.46 -8.35
N ARG A 202 -5.60 22.78 -8.68
CA ARG A 202 -6.74 21.94 -8.30
C ARG A 202 -6.53 20.54 -8.88
N ILE A 203 -6.49 19.51 -8.02
CA ILE A 203 -6.45 18.11 -8.46
C ILE A 203 -7.71 17.82 -9.29
N LEU A 204 -7.51 17.37 -10.52
CA LEU A 204 -8.60 17.16 -11.47
C LEU A 204 -9.26 15.81 -11.23
N SER A 205 -10.56 15.87 -10.96
CA SER A 205 -11.41 14.71 -10.80
C SER A 205 -12.16 14.36 -12.09
N ASN A 206 -12.48 13.08 -12.28
CA ASN A 206 -13.30 12.61 -13.40
C ASN A 206 -14.81 12.53 -13.08
N PHE A 207 -15.26 13.00 -11.92
CA PHE A 207 -16.69 13.11 -11.61
C PHE A 207 -17.35 14.30 -12.34
N ARG A 208 -18.57 14.07 -12.82
CA ARG A 208 -19.41 15.00 -13.59
C ARG A 208 -20.86 14.95 -13.10
N ASN A 209 -21.55 16.09 -13.07
CA ASN A 209 -22.99 16.11 -12.81
C ASN A 209 -23.73 15.47 -14.00
N VAL A 210 -24.76 14.66 -13.71
CA VAL A 210 -25.54 13.99 -14.77
C VAL A 210 -26.36 14.97 -15.60
N ASP A 211 -26.84 16.05 -14.97
CA ASP A 211 -27.81 16.96 -15.58
C ASP A 211 -27.20 17.82 -16.72
N ASP A 212 -25.96 18.28 -16.54
CA ASP A 212 -25.30 19.23 -17.45
C ASP A 212 -23.89 18.79 -17.91
N GLY A 213 -23.36 17.69 -17.37
CA GLY A 213 -22.01 17.20 -17.69
C GLY A 213 -20.88 18.07 -17.16
N THR A 214 -21.15 19.04 -16.27
CA THR A 214 -20.10 19.90 -15.69
C THR A 214 -19.30 19.15 -14.60
N PRO A 215 -18.05 19.56 -14.30
CA PRO A 215 -17.29 19.01 -13.18
C PRO A 215 -18.09 19.04 -11.87
N ALA A 216 -18.18 17.89 -11.21
CA ALA A 216 -18.89 17.80 -9.94
C ALA A 216 -18.15 18.65 -8.88
N ASN A 217 -18.88 19.59 -8.27
CA ASN A 217 -18.33 20.41 -7.19
C ASN A 217 -18.34 19.64 -5.87
N ASN A 218 -17.32 19.87 -5.04
CA ASN A 218 -17.14 19.24 -3.73
C ASN A 218 -17.12 17.70 -3.78
N VAL A 219 -16.64 17.13 -4.90
CA VAL A 219 -16.33 15.71 -5.01
C VAL A 219 -14.82 15.58 -5.15
N TYR A 220 -14.24 14.81 -4.26
CA TYR A 220 -12.82 14.48 -4.25
C TYR A 220 -12.63 13.03 -4.68
N GLY A 221 -11.42 12.72 -5.16
CA GLY A 221 -11.11 11.38 -5.66
C GLY A 221 -11.18 11.29 -7.18
N TYR A 222 -10.77 10.13 -7.67
CA TYR A 222 -10.79 9.75 -9.07
C TYR A 222 -11.22 8.30 -9.15
N PHE A 223 -12.23 8.02 -9.97
CA PHE A 223 -12.57 6.64 -10.27
C PHE A 223 -11.62 6.13 -11.36
N TYR A 224 -11.01 4.96 -11.19
CA TYR A 224 -10.27 4.30 -12.26
C TYR A 224 -10.48 2.78 -12.19
N ALA A 225 -10.38 2.12 -13.34
CA ALA A 225 -10.39 0.66 -13.41
C ALA A 225 -8.94 0.17 -13.56
N THR A 226 -8.56 -0.86 -12.81
CA THR A 226 -7.19 -1.37 -12.80
C THR A 226 -7.14 -2.88 -12.78
N GLN A 227 -6.19 -3.45 -13.52
CA GLN A 227 -5.74 -4.82 -13.34
C GLN A 227 -4.56 -4.80 -12.37
N THR A 228 -4.58 -5.71 -11.39
CA THR A 228 -3.54 -5.81 -10.37
C THR A 228 -2.77 -7.11 -10.52
N ASP A 229 -1.45 -7.02 -10.50
CA ASP A 229 -0.55 -8.16 -10.31
C ASP A 229 0.22 -7.99 -8.98
N THR A 230 0.68 -9.08 -8.36
CA THR A 230 1.20 -9.05 -6.99
C THR A 230 2.50 -9.83 -6.84
N SER A 231 3.53 -9.17 -6.32
CA SER A 231 4.81 -9.79 -5.95
C SER A 231 4.94 -9.80 -4.44
N ARG A 232 5.37 -10.92 -3.88
CA ARG A 232 5.58 -11.06 -2.43
C ARG A 232 7.01 -11.50 -2.18
N PHE A 233 7.69 -10.78 -1.31
CA PHE A 233 9.08 -11.04 -0.97
C PHE A 233 9.22 -11.33 0.52
N PHE A 234 9.80 -12.49 0.85
CA PHE A 234 10.07 -12.88 2.23
C PHE A 234 11.48 -12.44 2.63
N VAL A 235 11.60 -11.83 3.80
CA VAL A 235 12.86 -11.54 4.46
C VAL A 235 12.98 -12.50 5.65
N ALA A 236 13.97 -13.39 5.59
CA ALA A 236 14.26 -14.29 6.70
C ALA A 236 14.99 -13.51 7.82
N PRO A 237 14.69 -13.75 9.10
CA PRO A 237 15.39 -13.09 10.20
C PRO A 237 16.92 -13.26 10.12
N GLU A 238 17.39 -14.42 9.68
CA GLU A 238 18.82 -14.75 9.58
C GLU A 238 19.56 -13.88 8.56
N ASP A 239 18.89 -13.49 7.47
CA ASP A 239 19.50 -12.72 6.38
C ASP A 239 19.79 -11.25 6.77
N ILE A 240 19.21 -10.79 7.87
CA ILE A 240 19.32 -9.42 8.38
C ILE A 240 19.89 -9.37 9.81
N GLY A 241 20.58 -10.43 10.24
CA GLY A 241 21.29 -10.46 11.51
C GLY A 241 20.41 -10.78 12.73
N SER A 242 19.26 -11.41 12.52
CA SER A 242 18.33 -11.92 13.53
C SER A 242 17.96 -10.86 14.58
N PRO A 243 17.13 -9.86 14.19
CA PRO A 243 16.74 -8.78 15.08
C PRO A 243 16.12 -9.30 16.37
N THR A 244 16.30 -8.55 17.45
CA THR A 244 15.77 -8.94 18.76
C THR A 244 14.24 -9.04 18.70
N MET A 245 13.71 -10.14 19.25
CA MET A 245 12.28 -10.36 19.35
C MET A 245 11.60 -9.23 20.13
N TYR A 246 10.38 -8.88 19.73
CA TYR A 246 9.59 -7.87 20.43
C TYR A 246 9.12 -8.35 21.81
N CYS A 247 8.86 -9.64 21.92
CA CYS A 247 8.32 -10.31 23.09
C CYS A 247 9.25 -11.47 23.49
N PRO A 248 9.38 -11.80 24.79
CA PRO A 248 8.71 -11.18 25.92
C PRO A 248 9.31 -9.85 26.36
N TRP A 249 8.56 -9.12 27.19
CA TRP A 249 9.09 -7.94 27.87
C TRP A 249 10.31 -8.32 28.72
N PRO A 250 11.42 -7.54 28.68
CA PRO A 250 12.62 -7.85 29.45
C PRO A 250 12.33 -8.00 30.94
N VAL A 251 12.70 -9.14 31.52
CA VAL A 251 12.44 -9.51 32.93
C VAL A 251 13.09 -8.52 33.92
N ASN A 252 14.12 -7.80 33.47
CA ASN A 252 14.88 -6.85 34.29
C ASN A 252 14.24 -5.45 34.41
N GLN A 253 13.10 -5.22 33.75
CA GLN A 253 12.35 -3.97 33.87
C GLN A 253 11.05 -4.21 34.63
N PRO A 254 10.77 -3.44 35.71
CA PRO A 254 9.55 -3.63 36.48
C PRO A 254 8.34 -3.45 35.54
N PRO A 255 7.40 -4.41 35.50
CA PRO A 255 6.20 -4.25 34.69
C PRO A 255 5.41 -3.04 35.19
N PRO A 256 4.66 -2.34 34.32
CA PRO A 256 3.82 -1.23 34.74
C PRO A 256 2.83 -1.69 35.83
N PRO A 257 2.52 -0.85 36.84
CA PRO A 257 1.71 -1.23 38.01
C PRO A 257 0.34 -1.83 37.69
N ARG A 258 -0.19 -1.49 36.51
CA ARG A 258 -1.38 -2.08 35.89
C ARG A 258 -1.16 -2.11 34.37
N GLY A 259 -1.48 -3.22 33.74
CA GLY A 259 -1.53 -3.32 32.27
C GLY A 259 -0.36 -4.07 31.65
N CYS A 260 -0.36 -4.05 30.31
CA CYS A 260 0.67 -4.69 29.51
C CYS A 260 1.86 -3.75 29.28
N PRO A 261 3.11 -4.16 29.50
CA PRO A 261 4.27 -3.34 29.16
C PRO A 261 4.37 -2.98 27.67
N ARG A 262 3.94 -3.90 26.80
CA ARG A 262 3.88 -3.76 25.33
C ARG A 262 2.59 -4.38 24.83
N PHE A 263 1.60 -3.57 24.42
CA PHE A 263 0.27 -4.04 24.03
C PHE A 263 0.27 -5.30 23.12
N PRO A 264 1.04 -5.34 22.00
CA PRO A 264 1.13 -6.54 21.17
C PRO A 264 1.60 -7.81 21.90
N CYS A 265 2.42 -7.67 22.95
CA CYS A 265 2.94 -8.81 23.70
C CYS A 265 1.93 -9.41 24.69
N CYS A 266 0.80 -8.76 24.97
CA CYS A 266 -0.24 -9.36 25.80
C CYS A 266 -1.45 -9.84 25.00
N GLU A 267 -1.80 -9.11 23.94
CA GLU A 267 -2.87 -9.49 23.03
C GLU A 267 -2.53 -9.00 21.63
N CYS A 268 -1.83 -9.83 20.85
CA CYS A 268 -1.45 -9.45 19.50
C CYS A 268 -2.63 -9.26 18.55
N LEU A 269 -3.85 -9.72 18.89
CA LEU A 269 -5.06 -9.49 18.09
C LEU A 269 -5.64 -8.09 18.24
N GLU A 270 -5.18 -7.29 19.20
CA GLU A 270 -5.57 -5.88 19.31
C GLU A 270 -4.87 -5.01 18.25
N GLU A 271 -3.80 -5.51 17.61
CA GLU A 271 -3.14 -4.82 16.52
C GLU A 271 -4.02 -4.79 15.25
N ILE A 272 -4.04 -3.64 14.59
CA ILE A 272 -4.81 -3.47 13.35
C ILE A 272 -4.26 -4.40 12.28
N GLY A 273 -5.16 -5.18 11.67
CA GLY A 273 -4.80 -6.16 10.63
C GLY A 273 -4.22 -7.47 11.17
N SER A 274 -4.32 -7.71 12.48
CA SER A 274 -3.89 -8.95 13.11
C SER A 274 -4.90 -10.08 12.94
N GLN A 275 -4.39 -11.30 12.72
CA GLN A 275 -5.18 -12.52 12.60
C GLN A 275 -4.40 -13.75 13.07
N LEU A 276 -5.13 -14.78 13.51
CA LEU A 276 -4.56 -16.09 13.89
C LEU A 276 -4.39 -17.02 12.68
N GLU A 277 -5.19 -16.82 11.63
CA GLU A 277 -5.11 -17.63 10.44
C GLU A 277 -3.84 -17.28 9.66
N LYS A 278 -3.02 -18.30 9.41
CA LYS A 278 -1.81 -18.17 8.62
C LYS A 278 -2.18 -17.74 7.18
N PRO A 279 -1.65 -16.61 6.67
CA PRO A 279 -1.86 -16.22 5.29
C PRO A 279 -1.40 -17.30 4.32
N SER A 280 -2.16 -17.52 3.25
CA SER A 280 -1.90 -18.58 2.27
C SER A 280 -0.55 -18.47 1.56
N PHE A 281 -0.01 -17.26 1.44
CA PHE A 281 1.29 -16.98 0.83
C PHE A 281 2.48 -17.14 1.79
N TRP A 282 2.21 -17.32 3.08
CA TRP A 282 3.25 -17.36 4.09
C TRP A 282 3.96 -18.73 4.07
N ILE A 283 5.26 -18.77 3.80
CA ILE A 283 6.03 -20.03 3.74
C ILE A 283 6.23 -20.67 5.13
N ASN A 284 6.31 -22.01 5.18
CA ASN A 284 6.41 -22.76 6.43
C ASN A 284 7.67 -22.44 7.22
#